data_AF-A0A7K7TM27-F1
#
_entry.id   AF-A0A7K7TM27-F1
#
_cell.length_a   1.000
_cell.length_b   1.000
_cell.length_c   1.000
_cell.angle_alpha   90.00
_cell.angle_beta   90.00
_cell.angle_gamma   90.00
#
_symmetry.space_group_name_H-M   'P 1'
#
loop_
_entity.id
_entity.type
_entity.pdbx_description
1 polymer ?
#
loop_
_entity_poly.entity_id
_entity_poly.type
_entity_poly.pdbx_seq_one_letter_code
_entity_poly.pdbx_strand_id
1 'polypeptide(L)'
;FSGVMSEDVLRALLELQERLAAITVWSPTAGREVTLKDVWYAPLNPTQPGLGDCCVNSVTQYFQNNGTRLAMTAIQTDGKKTGTADWHDHIIYCVNSPLSFKDITALELSCMAEYGGP
;
A
#
# COMPACT_ATOMS: atom_id res chain seq x y z
N PHE A 1 -13.15 10.24 10.99
CA PHE A 1 -12.28 9.04 11.10
C PHE A 1 -11.77 8.90 12.54
N SER A 2 -11.41 7.69 12.97
CA SER A 2 -10.72 7.47 14.26
C SER A 2 -9.31 8.07 14.21
N GLY A 3 -8.74 8.50 15.34
CA GLY A 3 -7.39 9.09 15.37
C GLY A 3 -6.26 8.17 14.88
N VAL A 4 -6.46 6.85 14.97
CA VAL A 4 -5.54 5.85 14.39
C VAL A 4 -5.49 5.93 12.86
N MET A 5 -6.57 6.42 12.24
CA MET A 5 -6.67 6.72 10.82
C MET A 5 -6.43 8.22 10.61
N SER A 6 -5.28 8.72 11.03
CA SER A 6 -4.79 10.05 10.66
C SER A 6 -3.67 9.89 9.63
N GLU A 7 -3.52 10.88 8.75
CA GLU A 7 -2.53 10.81 7.67
C GLU A 7 -1.10 10.67 8.21
N ASP A 8 -0.77 11.37 9.30
CA ASP A 8 0.53 11.26 9.98
C ASP A 8 0.83 9.83 10.44
N VAL A 9 -0.18 9.13 10.99
CA VAL A 9 -0.03 7.73 11.40
C VAL A 9 0.15 6.82 10.20
N LEU A 10 -0.57 7.05 9.10
CA LEU A 10 -0.41 6.29 7.86
C LEU A 10 0.97 6.49 7.23
N ARG A 11 1.51 7.71 7.27
CA ARG A 11 2.87 8.04 6.83
C ARG A 11 3.92 7.36 7.70
N ALA A 12 3.78 7.43 9.02
CA ALA A 12 4.67 6.74 9.95
C ALA A 12 4.64 5.21 9.76
N LEU A 13 3.47 4.65 9.42
CA LEU A 13 3.33 3.23 9.10
C LEU A 13 4.05 2.85 7.80
N LEU A 14 3.95 3.66 6.74
CA LEU A 14 4.71 3.48 5.50
C LEU A 14 6.21 3.45 5.76
N GLU A 15 6.72 4.46 6.49
CA GLU A 15 8.15 4.54 6.85
C GLU A 15 8.60 3.32 7.67
N LEU A 16 7.77 2.86 8.61
CA LEU A 16 8.06 1.66 9.38
C LEU A 16 8.13 0.43 8.48
N GLN A 17 7.20 0.27 7.54
CA GLN A 17 7.20 -0.85 6.61
C GLN A 17 8.43 -0.86 5.71
N GLU A 18 8.86 0.29 5.19
CA GLU A 18 10.10 0.41 4.40
C GLU A 18 11.33 0.00 5.22
N ARG A 19 11.40 0.42 6.48
CA ARG A 19 12.48 0.04 7.40
C ARG A 19 12.48 -1.46 7.70
N LEU A 20 11.31 -2.05 7.90
CA LEU A 20 11.17 -3.50 8.09
C LEU A 20 11.59 -4.25 6.83
N ALA A 21 11.16 -3.80 5.65
CA ALA A 21 11.52 -4.36 4.34
C ALA A 21 13.04 -4.37 4.08
N ALA A 22 13.75 -3.40 4.63
CA ALA A 22 15.20 -3.25 4.51
C ALA A 22 16.02 -4.02 5.57
N ILE A 23 15.38 -4.81 6.46
CA ILE A 23 16.11 -5.58 7.47
C ILE A 23 17.00 -6.64 6.81
N THR A 24 18.24 -6.67 7.28
CA THR A 24 19.25 -7.66 6.91
C THR A 24 19.84 -8.30 8.16
N VAL A 25 20.01 -9.61 8.15
CA VAL A 25 20.54 -10.39 9.29
C VAL A 25 21.63 -11.32 8.81
N TRP A 26 22.77 -11.34 9.50
CA TRP A 26 23.82 -12.33 9.25
C TRP A 26 23.35 -13.72 9.70
N SER A 27 23.38 -14.71 8.79
CA SER A 27 23.08 -16.10 9.10
C SER A 27 24.37 -16.92 9.11
N PRO A 28 24.85 -17.39 10.28
CA PRO A 28 26.03 -18.25 10.36
C PRO A 28 25.86 -19.56 9.56
N THR A 29 24.65 -20.11 9.53
CA THR A 29 24.35 -21.35 8.81
C THR A 29 24.34 -21.15 7.29
N ALA A 30 23.86 -20.01 6.80
CA ALA A 30 23.87 -19.70 5.38
C ALA A 30 25.22 -19.12 4.90
N GLY A 31 26.07 -18.67 5.84
CA GLY A 31 27.34 -18.01 5.53
C GLY A 31 27.19 -16.67 4.81
N ARG A 32 26.02 -16.02 4.93
CA ARG A 32 25.70 -14.77 4.25
C ARG A 32 24.68 -13.93 5.03
N GLU A 33 24.56 -12.68 4.61
CA GLU A 33 23.41 -11.84 4.96
C GLU A 33 22.12 -12.38 4.32
N VAL A 34 21.06 -12.42 5.12
CA VAL A 34 19.72 -12.85 4.75
C VAL A 34 18.78 -11.65 4.88
N THR A 35 17.92 -11.47 3.89
CA THR A 35 16.94 -10.38 3.80
C THR A 35 15.53 -10.96 3.80
N LEU A 36 14.50 -10.11 3.91
CA LEU A 36 13.12 -10.55 3.77
C LEU A 36 12.84 -11.30 2.45
N LYS A 37 13.55 -10.97 1.37
CA LYS A 37 13.42 -11.64 0.07
C LYS A 37 13.77 -13.13 0.09
N ASP A 38 14.58 -13.55 1.05
CA ASP A 38 15.04 -14.93 1.15
C ASP A 38 14.03 -15.87 1.81
N VAL A 39 13.02 -15.34 2.50
CA VAL A 39 12.13 -16.13 3.38
C VAL A 39 10.64 -15.88 3.15
N TRP A 40 10.29 -14.90 2.32
CA TRP A 40 8.92 -14.45 2.17
C TRP A 40 8.07 -15.29 1.20
N TYR A 41 6.76 -15.04 1.24
CA TYR A 41 5.80 -15.60 0.30
C TYR A 41 5.44 -14.56 -0.77
N ALA A 42 5.62 -14.92 -2.04
CA ALA A 42 5.26 -14.09 -3.20
C ALA A 42 4.29 -14.88 -4.10
N PRO A 43 2.98 -14.54 -4.10
CA PRO A 43 1.96 -15.35 -4.77
C PRO A 43 2.04 -15.28 -6.30
N LEU A 44 2.43 -14.13 -6.86
CA LEU A 44 2.42 -13.92 -8.33
C LEU A 44 3.79 -14.13 -8.99
N ASN A 45 4.88 -13.88 -8.29
CA ASN A 45 6.25 -14.02 -8.81
C ASN A 45 7.15 -14.86 -7.88
N PRO A 46 6.88 -16.17 -7.71
CA PRO A 46 7.51 -16.98 -6.68
C PRO A 46 8.99 -17.30 -6.93
N THR A 47 9.49 -17.20 -8.17
CA THR A 47 10.84 -17.64 -8.54
C THR A 47 11.89 -16.53 -8.41
N GLN A 48 11.53 -15.28 -8.72
CA GLN A 48 12.42 -14.12 -8.66
C GLN A 48 11.67 -12.87 -8.18
N PRO A 49 11.14 -12.88 -6.94
CA PRO A 49 10.30 -11.79 -6.46
C PRO A 49 11.10 -10.51 -6.21
N GLY A 50 10.58 -9.38 -6.71
CA GLY A 50 10.99 -8.03 -6.33
C GLY A 50 10.32 -7.58 -5.04
N LEU A 51 10.75 -6.45 -4.43
CA LEU A 51 10.19 -5.92 -3.17
C LEU A 51 8.66 -5.83 -3.15
N GLY A 52 8.05 -5.41 -4.26
CA GLY A 52 6.61 -5.27 -4.42
C GLY A 52 5.85 -6.60 -4.59
N ASP A 53 6.52 -7.72 -4.86
CA ASP A 53 5.86 -9.04 -5.02
C ASP A 53 5.58 -9.71 -3.66
N CYS A 54 6.00 -9.07 -2.58
CA CYS A 54 5.88 -9.57 -1.23
C CYS A 54 4.46 -9.48 -0.71
N CYS A 55 3.93 -10.58 -0.16
CA CYS A 55 2.65 -10.58 0.53
C CYS A 55 2.75 -9.88 1.90
N VAL A 56 2.63 -8.54 1.89
CA VAL A 56 2.54 -7.70 3.07
C VAL A 56 1.15 -7.06 3.12
N ASN A 57 0.33 -7.44 4.10
CA ASN A 57 -1.02 -6.89 4.26
C ASN A 57 -1.02 -5.73 5.25
N SER A 58 -1.47 -4.57 4.79
CA SER A 58 -1.60 -3.34 5.57
C SER A 58 -2.60 -2.42 4.88
N VAL A 59 -3.20 -1.48 5.62
CA VAL A 59 -4.09 -0.46 5.03
C VAL A 59 -3.39 0.42 3.99
N THR A 60 -2.07 0.55 4.11
CA THR A 60 -1.20 1.27 3.16
C THR A 60 -1.11 0.60 1.79
N GLN A 61 -1.53 -0.67 1.66
CA GLN A 61 -1.57 -1.37 0.37
C GLN A 61 -2.65 -0.82 -0.57
N TYR A 62 -3.70 -0.17 -0.07
CA TYR A 62 -4.63 0.56 -0.93
C TYR A 62 -3.94 1.70 -1.69
N PHE A 63 -2.82 2.20 -1.16
CA PHE A 63 -1.96 3.17 -1.84
C PHE A 63 -0.71 2.51 -2.45
N GLN A 64 -0.68 1.18 -2.54
CA GLN A 64 0.44 0.38 -3.04
C GLN A 64 1.76 0.77 -2.37
N ASN A 65 1.70 0.98 -1.04
CA ASN A 65 2.80 1.47 -0.20
C ASN A 65 3.48 2.75 -0.73
N ASN A 66 2.75 3.61 -1.44
CA ASN A 66 3.32 4.79 -2.09
C ASN A 66 2.86 6.08 -1.39
N GLY A 67 3.80 6.77 -0.74
CA GLY A 67 3.53 8.02 -0.02
C GLY A 67 3.03 9.16 -0.90
N THR A 68 3.36 9.17 -2.20
CA THR A 68 2.81 10.14 -3.15
C THR A 68 1.34 9.86 -3.41
N ARG A 69 0.93 8.59 -3.56
CA ARG A 69 -0.50 8.22 -3.73
C ARG A 69 -1.33 8.56 -2.49
N LEU A 70 -0.77 8.34 -1.29
CA LEU A 70 -1.41 8.76 -0.04
C LEU A 70 -1.61 10.28 0.04
N ALA A 71 -0.66 11.06 -0.49
CA ALA A 71 -0.70 12.52 -0.48
C ALA A 71 -1.56 13.13 -1.60
N MET A 72 -2.08 12.32 -2.52
CA MET A 72 -2.80 12.83 -3.68
C MET A 72 -4.14 13.44 -3.28
N THR A 73 -4.47 14.55 -3.94
CA THR A 73 -5.78 15.19 -3.88
C THR A 73 -6.25 15.53 -5.29
N ALA A 74 -7.54 15.43 -5.56
CA ALA A 74 -8.11 15.78 -6.85
C ALA A 74 -9.42 16.55 -6.68
N ILE A 75 -9.70 17.51 -7.56
CA ILE A 75 -10.99 18.19 -7.58
C ILE A 75 -11.99 17.28 -8.29
N GLN A 76 -13.11 17.01 -7.63
CA GLN A 76 -14.19 16.17 -8.14
C GLN A 76 -15.50 16.93 -8.12
N THR A 77 -16.28 16.78 -9.19
CA THR A 77 -17.64 17.32 -9.28
C THR A 77 -18.64 16.17 -9.41
N ASP A 78 -19.57 16.10 -8.46
CA ASP A 78 -20.71 15.18 -8.47
C ASP A 78 -22.02 15.99 -8.56
N GLY A 79 -22.64 15.95 -9.74
CA GLY A 79 -23.79 16.77 -10.08
C GLY A 79 -23.50 18.27 -9.96
N LYS A 80 -24.08 18.93 -8.95
CA LYS A 80 -23.90 20.37 -8.68
C LYS A 80 -22.89 20.65 -7.56
N LYS A 81 -22.30 19.63 -6.94
CA LYS A 81 -21.36 19.78 -5.83
C LYS A 81 -19.95 19.55 -6.35
N THR A 82 -19.06 20.49 -6.07
CA THR A 82 -17.62 20.35 -6.31
C THR A 82 -16.91 20.28 -4.96
N GLY A 83 -16.02 19.31 -4.81
CA GLY A 83 -15.21 19.10 -3.61
C GLY A 83 -13.83 18.56 -3.97
N THR A 84 -13.04 18.28 -2.94
CA THR A 84 -11.73 17.64 -3.09
C THR A 84 -11.86 16.19 -2.65
N ALA A 85 -11.49 15.27 -3.54
CA ALA A 85 -11.26 13.88 -3.22
C ALA A 85 -9.83 13.70 -2.69
N ASP A 86 -9.69 12.97 -1.58
CA ASP A 86 -8.39 12.67 -0.97
C ASP A 86 -8.34 11.21 -0.48
N TRP A 87 -7.32 10.88 0.32
CA TRP A 87 -7.10 9.53 0.82
C TRP A 87 -8.29 8.97 1.63
N HIS A 88 -9.12 9.83 2.25
CA HIS A 88 -10.28 9.37 3.00
C HIS A 88 -11.31 8.72 2.06
N ASP A 89 -11.59 9.35 0.93
CA ASP A 89 -12.53 8.85 -0.07
C ASP A 89 -12.03 7.55 -0.69
N HIS A 90 -10.75 7.50 -1.03
CA HIS A 90 -10.12 6.30 -1.56
C HIS A 90 -10.21 5.10 -0.60
N ILE A 91 -9.88 5.29 0.69
CA ILE A 91 -10.00 4.22 1.70
C ILE A 91 -11.44 3.77 1.86
N ILE A 92 -12.40 4.69 1.94
CA ILE A 92 -13.82 4.33 2.07
C ILE A 92 -14.24 3.50 0.85
N TYR A 93 -13.82 3.89 -0.35
CA TYR A 93 -14.14 3.15 -1.55
C TYR A 93 -13.55 1.73 -1.52
N CYS A 94 -12.25 1.60 -1.23
CA CYS A 94 -11.56 0.31 -1.29
C CYS A 94 -11.96 -0.68 -0.20
N VAL A 95 -12.31 -0.21 1.01
CA VAL A 95 -12.87 -1.08 2.05
C VAL A 95 -14.23 -1.66 1.63
N ASN A 96 -15.02 -0.91 0.85
CA ASN A 96 -16.32 -1.36 0.35
C ASN A 96 -16.23 -2.15 -0.97
N SER A 97 -15.20 -1.91 -1.79
CA SER A 97 -14.98 -2.52 -3.11
C SER A 97 -13.51 -2.95 -3.31
N PRO A 98 -12.98 -3.90 -2.52
CA PRO A 98 -11.54 -4.21 -2.49
C PRO A 98 -11.00 -4.79 -3.81
N LEU A 99 -11.86 -5.40 -4.63
CA LEU A 99 -11.50 -5.96 -5.94
C LEU A 99 -11.46 -4.93 -7.08
N SER A 100 -11.59 -3.64 -6.76
CA SER A 100 -11.66 -2.60 -7.78
C SER A 100 -10.27 -2.21 -8.30
N PHE A 101 -10.08 -2.27 -9.61
CA PHE A 101 -8.84 -1.84 -10.27
C PHE A 101 -8.69 -0.31 -10.35
N LYS A 102 -9.77 0.43 -10.10
CA LYS A 102 -9.81 1.89 -10.18
C LYS A 102 -10.98 2.41 -9.37
N ASP A 103 -10.71 3.30 -8.44
CA ASP A 103 -11.74 3.99 -7.67
C ASP A 103 -12.60 4.90 -8.55
N ILE A 104 -13.77 5.26 -8.02
CA ILE A 104 -14.72 6.13 -8.71
C ILE A 104 -14.42 7.63 -8.50
N THR A 105 -13.34 7.94 -7.80
CA THR A 105 -12.96 9.32 -7.52
C THR A 105 -12.10 9.87 -8.65
N ALA A 106 -11.85 11.18 -8.63
CA ALA A 106 -10.89 11.82 -9.53
C ALA A 106 -9.42 11.43 -9.26
N LEU A 107 -9.13 10.66 -8.20
CA LEU A 107 -7.79 10.12 -7.92
C LEU A 107 -7.44 8.93 -8.83
N GLU A 108 -8.46 8.18 -9.27
CA GLU A 108 -8.34 7.05 -10.19
C GLU A 108 -7.36 5.95 -9.74
N LEU A 109 -7.28 5.70 -8.42
CA LEU A 109 -6.32 4.74 -7.84
C LEU A 109 -6.90 3.32 -7.77
N SER A 110 -6.02 2.31 -7.87
CA SER A 110 -6.38 0.90 -7.68
C SER A 110 -6.58 0.58 -6.20
N CYS A 111 -7.50 -0.34 -5.88
CA CYS A 111 -7.64 -0.91 -4.54
C CYS A 111 -6.78 -2.16 -4.32
N MET A 112 -6.13 -2.67 -5.36
CA MET A 112 -5.26 -3.84 -5.26
C MET A 112 -3.93 -3.46 -4.60
N ALA A 113 -3.40 -4.34 -3.75
CA ALA A 113 -2.05 -4.25 -3.23
C ALA A 113 -0.99 -4.25 -4.35
N GLU A 114 0.21 -3.75 -4.05
CA GLU A 114 1.32 -3.74 -5.00
C GLU A 114 1.66 -5.15 -5.52
N TYR A 115 1.53 -6.18 -4.66
CA TYR A 115 1.76 -7.58 -5.00
C TYR A 115 0.61 -8.22 -5.81
N GLY A 116 -0.44 -7.46 -6.12
CA GLY A 116 -1.57 -7.87 -6.96
C GLY A 116 -2.69 -8.65 -6.24
N GLY A 117 -2.70 -8.67 -4.90
CA GLY A 117 -3.83 -9.17 -4.11
C GLY A 117 -4.84 -8.08 -3.72
N PRO A 118 -6.12 -8.42 -3.46
CA PRO A 118 -7.12 -7.51 -2.94
C PRO A 118 -7.11 -7.38 -1.41
#